data_AF-A0A0P0VJ57-F1
#
_entry.id   AF-A0A0P0VJ57-F1
#
_cell.length_a   1.000
_cell.length_b   1.000
_cell.length_c   1.000
_cell.angle_alpha   90.00
_cell.angle_beta   90.00
_cell.angle_gamma   90.00
#
_symmetry.space_group_name_H-M   'P 1'
#
loop_
_entity.id
_entity.type
_entity.pdbx_description
1 polymer ?
#
loop_
_entity_poly.entity_id
_entity_poly.type
_entity_poly.pdbx_seq_one_letter_code
_entity_poly.pdbx_strand_id
1 'polypeptide(L)'
;MTSPAHGGSFRVLRTAHVAPSSSAGAGCNPLPEATQPLTFLDAIWLIRPPVERGFFYRLGDGGGATCDVDVALSRLVDSLARALHVFYPLAGRLRLTPGKANRYELFYQPGDAVAFTVAEHDVVGLDELATDVRREVSKIAPLVPELPDGGAVLAVQATVLLPACRALAPGVTVHHAACDGASSTHFLHTWAAICAGAAATPPPPVIDRTSIREREDIHDVMTARLHDHVKTTTINSPDVVDNKLLATFTLSRENLQSIKERIADVATRRGVPPPWCTSVVATFAVIWRCHVRAALGAGCDVEEEPRNHGRRAHLLFVTDLRSRMEPRVPDKYLGNCVGPCFASAPRTDIAAAGADGLFAACSAIAAAVDEGTRYDPGYWDRYREQSLEVSTSGAPPLSVAGSPRFRVYDVDFGFGRPAKVDVVSVAKTGAMSVAAALRWASLCRRSGWRGSGGASAKTSPSRGRRRDPVISGIEYMSIAGPPNGRLVAQGRGRAPRAASALLDY
;
A
#
# COMPACT_ATOMS: atom_id res chain seq x y z
N MET A 1 -29.39 -20.78 32.31
CA MET A 1 -28.36 -19.73 32.33
C MET A 1 -28.04 -19.41 30.87
N THR A 2 -28.41 -18.20 30.47
CA THR A 2 -28.29 -17.65 29.12
C THR A 2 -26.81 -17.45 28.75
N SER A 3 -26.42 -17.92 27.56
CA SER A 3 -25.12 -17.61 26.96
C SER A 3 -24.94 -16.10 26.80
N PRO A 4 -23.74 -15.55 27.05
CA PRO A 4 -23.47 -14.16 26.74
C PRO A 4 -23.39 -14.00 25.21
N ALA A 5 -24.34 -13.25 24.65
CA ALA A 5 -24.28 -12.77 23.27
C ALA A 5 -22.95 -12.03 23.07
N HIS A 6 -22.08 -12.58 22.23
CA HIS A 6 -20.88 -11.88 21.77
C HIS A 6 -21.32 -10.79 20.81
N GLY A 7 -21.18 -9.54 21.26
CA GLY A 7 -21.57 -8.35 20.53
C GLY A 7 -20.68 -8.08 19.33
N GLY A 8 -21.32 -7.73 18.22
CA GLY A 8 -20.68 -7.11 17.07
C GLY A 8 -20.28 -8.04 15.93
N SER A 9 -21.08 -8.14 14.88
CA SER A 9 -20.84 -9.04 13.74
C SER A 9 -20.63 -8.29 12.43
N PHE A 10 -19.46 -8.49 11.81
CA PHE A 10 -19.28 -8.28 10.38
C PHE A 10 -20.18 -9.26 9.62
N ARG A 11 -21.04 -8.75 8.74
CA ARG A 11 -22.01 -9.56 8.01
C ARG A 11 -21.97 -9.26 6.52
N VAL A 12 -21.69 -10.28 5.71
CA VAL A 12 -21.90 -10.21 4.27
C VAL A 12 -23.40 -10.24 3.98
N LEU A 13 -23.88 -9.25 3.23
CA LEU A 13 -25.28 -9.15 2.82
C LEU A 13 -25.54 -9.87 1.49
N ARG A 14 -24.66 -9.64 0.50
CA ARG A 14 -24.75 -10.22 -0.83
C ARG A 14 -23.44 -10.13 -1.57
N THR A 15 -23.22 -11.04 -2.51
CA THR A 15 -22.14 -10.94 -3.50
C THR A 15 -22.74 -11.03 -4.90
N ALA A 16 -22.47 -10.03 -5.72
CA ALA A 16 -22.86 -9.97 -7.12
C ALA A 16 -21.62 -10.16 -8.01
N HIS A 17 -21.83 -10.54 -9.27
CA HIS A 17 -20.77 -10.62 -10.27
C HIS A 17 -20.96 -9.49 -11.28
N VAL A 18 -19.98 -8.59 -11.35
CA VAL A 18 -20.03 -7.39 -12.19
C VAL A 18 -19.20 -7.64 -13.45
N ALA A 19 -19.88 -7.87 -14.56
CA ALA A 19 -19.25 -8.09 -15.86
C ALA A 19 -18.90 -6.74 -16.53
N PRO A 20 -17.87 -6.69 -17.39
CA PRO A 20 -17.59 -5.53 -18.24
C PRO A 20 -18.79 -5.11 -19.10
N SER A 21 -19.15 -3.82 -19.10
CA SER A 21 -20.23 -3.27 -19.95
C SER A 21 -19.94 -1.84 -20.41
N SER A 22 -20.19 -1.52 -21.68
CA SER A 22 -19.97 -0.17 -22.23
C SER A 22 -21.16 0.80 -22.10
N SER A 23 -22.35 0.32 -21.71
CA SER A 23 -23.55 1.17 -21.57
C SER A 23 -24.37 0.87 -20.32
N ALA A 24 -25.17 1.85 -19.90
CA ALA A 24 -26.28 1.65 -18.98
C ALA A 24 -27.51 1.17 -19.78
N GLY A 25 -27.53 -0.11 -20.17
CA GLY A 25 -28.71 -0.76 -20.77
C GLY A 25 -28.43 -1.61 -22.01
N ALA A 26 -28.60 -2.93 -21.85
CA ALA A 26 -29.02 -3.98 -22.79
C ALA A 26 -28.62 -3.98 -24.30
N GLY A 27 -27.66 -3.18 -24.73
CA GLY A 27 -27.21 -3.11 -26.12
C GLY A 27 -25.71 -2.97 -26.25
N CYS A 28 -24.94 -3.93 -25.72
CA CYS A 28 -23.49 -3.98 -25.90
C CYS A 28 -23.10 -5.31 -26.50
N ASN A 29 -22.31 -5.28 -27.58
CA ASN A 29 -21.57 -6.46 -28.00
C ASN A 29 -20.63 -6.86 -26.85
N PRO A 30 -20.69 -8.12 -26.38
CA PRO A 30 -19.77 -8.59 -25.36
C PRO A 30 -18.33 -8.42 -25.86
N LEU A 31 -17.42 -8.04 -24.95
CA LEU A 31 -16.01 -7.99 -25.28
C LEU A 31 -15.57 -9.38 -25.76
N PRO A 32 -14.76 -9.46 -26.83
CA PRO A 32 -14.29 -10.74 -27.32
C PRO A 32 -13.39 -11.41 -26.30
N GLU A 33 -13.22 -12.72 -26.44
CA GLU A 33 -12.17 -13.44 -25.75
C GLU A 33 -10.81 -12.80 -26.06
N ALA A 34 -9.98 -12.64 -25.02
CA ALA A 34 -8.69 -12.00 -25.14
C ALA A 34 -7.69 -12.58 -24.13
N THR A 35 -6.46 -12.77 -24.61
CA THR A 35 -5.36 -13.31 -23.83
C THR A 35 -4.21 -12.31 -23.80
N GLN A 36 -3.70 -12.03 -22.61
CA GLN A 36 -2.54 -11.18 -22.40
C GLN A 36 -1.44 -12.03 -21.74
N PRO A 37 -0.36 -12.38 -22.45
CA PRO A 37 0.75 -13.11 -21.83
C PRO A 37 1.34 -12.28 -20.68
N LEU A 38 1.73 -12.97 -19.61
CA LEU A 38 2.55 -12.37 -18.57
C LEU A 38 3.96 -12.16 -19.10
N THR A 39 4.52 -10.99 -18.82
CA THR A 39 5.92 -10.68 -19.07
C THR A 39 6.77 -11.17 -17.90
N PHE A 40 8.10 -11.24 -18.08
CA PHE A 40 9.01 -11.52 -16.96
C PHE A 40 8.84 -10.55 -15.76
N LEU A 41 8.37 -9.31 -15.98
CA LEU A 41 8.09 -8.33 -14.91
C LEU A 41 6.81 -8.66 -14.13
N ASP A 42 5.89 -9.41 -14.72
CA ASP A 42 4.68 -9.91 -14.04
C ASP A 42 4.97 -11.19 -13.26
N ALA A 43 5.85 -12.05 -13.80
CA ALA A 43 6.12 -13.40 -13.27
C ALA A 43 6.62 -13.42 -11.81
N ILE A 44 7.41 -12.43 -11.39
CA ILE A 44 7.91 -12.31 -10.00
C ILE A 44 6.77 -12.17 -8.97
N TRP A 45 5.61 -11.71 -9.41
CA TRP A 45 4.44 -11.45 -8.57
C TRP A 45 3.48 -12.63 -8.46
N LEU A 46 3.74 -13.74 -9.18
CA LEU A 46 2.89 -14.94 -9.14
C LEU A 46 2.88 -15.62 -7.76
N ILE A 47 3.98 -15.53 -7.01
CA ILE A 47 4.11 -16.09 -5.65
C ILE A 47 3.72 -15.11 -4.53
N ARG A 48 3.37 -13.87 -4.87
CA ARG A 48 3.16 -12.83 -3.86
C ARG A 48 1.69 -12.76 -3.48
N PRO A 49 1.37 -12.54 -2.19
CA PRO A 49 -0.01 -12.37 -1.77
C PRO A 49 -0.64 -11.17 -2.50
N PRO A 50 -1.96 -11.18 -2.71
CA PRO A 50 -2.67 -10.07 -3.33
C PRO A 50 -2.45 -8.74 -2.61
N VAL A 51 -2.59 -7.65 -3.35
CA VAL A 51 -2.58 -6.29 -2.79
C VAL A 51 -3.98 -5.93 -2.36
N GLU A 52 -4.16 -5.65 -1.07
CA GLU A 52 -5.44 -5.31 -0.46
C GLU A 52 -5.42 -3.84 -0.06
N ARG A 53 -6.42 -3.06 -0.49
CA ARG A 53 -6.56 -1.65 -0.16
C ARG A 53 -7.95 -1.35 0.37
N GLY A 54 -8.03 -0.66 1.51
CA GLY A 54 -9.25 -0.12 2.07
C GLY A 54 -9.32 1.40 1.88
N PHE A 55 -10.47 1.90 1.47
CA PHE A 55 -10.79 3.32 1.39
C PHE A 55 -11.94 3.61 2.34
N PHE A 56 -11.85 4.67 3.14
CA PHE A 56 -12.85 4.97 4.17
C PHE A 56 -13.51 6.31 3.90
N TYR A 57 -14.81 6.32 3.60
CA TYR A 57 -15.56 7.53 3.23
C TYR A 57 -16.64 7.87 4.25
N ARG A 58 -16.85 9.17 4.42
CA ARG A 58 -18.08 9.72 5.00
C ARG A 58 -19.01 10.13 3.87
N LEU A 59 -20.26 9.67 3.91
CA LEU A 59 -21.29 10.01 2.94
C LEU A 59 -22.01 11.30 3.36
N GLY A 60 -22.12 12.29 2.46
CA GLY A 60 -23.03 13.42 2.60
C GLY A 60 -22.48 14.74 3.18
N ASP A 61 -21.17 14.87 3.42
CA ASP A 61 -20.56 16.15 3.87
C ASP A 61 -20.28 17.15 2.72
N GLY A 62 -20.54 16.74 1.47
CA GLY A 62 -20.36 17.55 0.26
C GLY A 62 -21.57 18.43 -0.07
N GLY A 63 -21.92 19.40 0.78
CA GLY A 63 -22.78 20.53 0.43
C GLY A 63 -24.14 20.22 -0.21
N GLY A 64 -25.07 19.67 0.58
CA GLY A 64 -26.51 19.88 0.37
C GLY A 64 -27.34 18.70 -0.13
N ALA A 65 -26.75 17.59 -0.58
CA ALA A 65 -27.50 16.39 -0.94
C ALA A 65 -27.02 15.19 -0.11
N THR A 66 -27.94 14.57 0.63
CA THR A 66 -27.71 13.30 1.30
C THR A 66 -27.49 12.22 0.24
N CYS A 67 -26.29 11.66 0.14
CA CYS A 67 -26.08 10.45 -0.67
C CYS A 67 -26.65 9.26 0.10
N ASP A 68 -27.76 8.73 -0.39
CA ASP A 68 -28.31 7.46 0.07
C ASP A 68 -27.28 6.34 -0.16
N VAL A 69 -27.12 5.45 0.83
CA VAL A 69 -26.17 4.33 0.79
C VAL A 69 -26.53 3.40 -0.36
N ASP A 70 -27.82 3.13 -0.59
CA ASP A 70 -28.24 2.26 -1.67
C ASP A 70 -27.94 2.87 -3.04
N VAL A 71 -28.12 4.17 -3.18
CA VAL A 71 -27.72 4.93 -4.39
C VAL A 71 -26.21 4.89 -4.58
N ALA A 72 -25.42 5.06 -3.51
CA ALA A 72 -23.97 4.94 -3.56
C ALA A 72 -23.52 3.55 -4.03
N LEU A 73 -24.11 2.49 -3.47
CA LEU A 73 -23.82 1.10 -3.83
C LEU A 73 -24.21 0.82 -5.29
N SER A 74 -25.38 1.27 -5.75
CA SER A 74 -25.79 1.12 -7.16
C SER A 74 -24.80 1.81 -8.09
N ARG A 75 -24.42 3.06 -7.79
CA ARG A 75 -23.44 3.81 -8.59
C ARG A 75 -22.09 3.12 -8.64
N LEU A 76 -21.62 2.53 -7.54
CA LEU A 76 -20.38 1.77 -7.50
C LEU A 76 -20.42 0.55 -8.42
N VAL A 77 -21.50 -0.22 -8.41
CA VAL A 77 -21.70 -1.38 -9.28
C VAL A 77 -21.74 -0.97 -10.76
N ASP A 78 -22.57 0.01 -11.11
CA ASP A 78 -22.76 0.45 -12.50
C ASP A 78 -21.49 1.10 -13.08
N SER A 79 -20.75 1.84 -12.26
CA SER A 79 -19.47 2.42 -12.67
C SER A 79 -18.35 1.39 -12.74
N LEU A 80 -18.37 0.34 -11.91
CA LEU A 80 -17.39 -0.74 -11.96
C LEU A 80 -17.51 -1.51 -13.28
N ALA A 81 -18.73 -1.86 -13.71
CA ALA A 81 -18.96 -2.51 -15.00
C ALA A 81 -18.36 -1.72 -16.17
N ARG A 82 -18.52 -0.39 -16.16
CA ARG A 82 -17.95 0.52 -17.17
C ARG A 82 -16.44 0.66 -17.07
N ALA A 83 -15.88 0.73 -15.88
CA ALA A 83 -14.43 0.73 -15.68
C ALA A 83 -13.80 -0.58 -16.17
N LEU A 84 -14.42 -1.72 -15.86
CA LEU A 84 -14.00 -3.04 -16.32
C LEU A 84 -14.10 -3.21 -17.83
N HIS A 85 -15.01 -2.51 -18.52
CA HIS A 85 -15.02 -2.52 -19.98
C HIS A 85 -13.70 -1.97 -20.57
N VAL A 86 -13.15 -0.93 -19.95
CA VAL A 86 -11.89 -0.31 -20.38
C VAL A 86 -10.66 -1.06 -19.82
N PHE A 87 -10.81 -1.72 -18.67
CA PHE A 87 -9.78 -2.51 -17.99
C PHE A 87 -10.11 -4.01 -17.99
N TYR A 88 -10.59 -4.53 -19.11
CA TYR A 88 -11.14 -5.89 -19.20
C TYR A 88 -10.23 -7.01 -18.68
N PRO A 89 -8.87 -6.94 -18.76
CA PRO A 89 -8.02 -7.98 -18.20
C PRO A 89 -8.20 -8.17 -16.70
N LEU A 90 -8.68 -7.13 -15.98
CA LEU A 90 -8.96 -7.23 -14.55
C LEU A 90 -10.25 -8.00 -14.22
N ALA A 91 -11.15 -8.18 -15.19
CA ALA A 91 -12.32 -9.06 -15.03
C ALA A 91 -11.99 -10.52 -15.34
N GLY A 92 -10.84 -10.79 -15.98
CA GLY A 92 -10.41 -12.12 -16.34
C GLY A 92 -9.75 -12.89 -15.19
N ARG A 93 -9.03 -13.95 -15.57
CA ARG A 93 -8.32 -14.85 -14.66
C ARG A 93 -6.88 -15.06 -15.08
N LEU A 94 -6.02 -15.21 -14.08
CA LEU A 94 -4.67 -15.69 -14.23
C LEU A 94 -4.70 -17.22 -14.42
N ARG A 95 -4.10 -17.71 -15.50
CA ARG A 95 -3.96 -19.15 -15.76
C ARG A 95 -2.62 -19.49 -16.38
N LEU A 96 -2.27 -20.79 -16.35
CA LEU A 96 -1.18 -21.30 -17.16
C LEU A 96 -1.57 -21.20 -18.64
N THR A 97 -0.64 -20.74 -19.47
CA THR A 97 -0.82 -20.71 -20.92
C THR A 97 -0.99 -22.14 -21.44
N PRO A 98 -2.08 -22.43 -22.18
CA PRO A 98 -2.32 -23.76 -22.73
C PRO A 98 -1.13 -24.27 -23.54
N GLY A 99 -0.67 -25.49 -23.24
CA GLY A 99 0.43 -26.14 -23.94
C GLY A 99 1.83 -25.60 -23.63
N LYS A 100 1.99 -24.65 -22.68
CA LYS A 100 3.30 -24.11 -22.28
C LYS A 100 3.55 -24.30 -20.78
N ALA A 101 4.63 -25.01 -20.46
CA ALA A 101 5.09 -25.12 -19.08
C ALA A 101 5.59 -23.75 -18.58
N ASN A 102 5.27 -23.39 -17.34
CA ASN A 102 5.78 -22.21 -16.65
C ASN A 102 5.60 -20.90 -17.43
N ARG A 103 4.53 -20.79 -18.22
CA ARG A 103 4.11 -19.55 -18.88
C ARG A 103 2.68 -19.29 -18.46
N TYR A 104 2.40 -18.05 -18.08
CA TYR A 104 1.12 -17.64 -17.55
C TYR A 104 0.55 -16.52 -18.38
N GLU A 105 -0.77 -16.38 -18.35
CA GLU A 105 -1.50 -15.36 -19.08
C GLU A 105 -2.68 -14.85 -18.25
N LEU A 106 -3.04 -13.59 -18.46
CA LEU A 106 -4.35 -13.07 -18.09
C LEU A 106 -5.30 -13.41 -19.24
N PHE A 107 -6.30 -14.20 -18.92
CA PHE A 107 -7.30 -14.65 -19.86
C PHE A 107 -8.66 -14.07 -19.49
N TYR A 108 -9.29 -13.39 -20.45
CA TYR A 108 -10.66 -12.92 -20.36
C TYR A 108 -11.50 -13.63 -21.42
N GLN A 109 -12.66 -14.14 -21.02
CA GLN A 109 -13.69 -14.61 -21.95
C GLN A 109 -15.04 -13.91 -21.68
N PRO A 110 -15.94 -13.82 -22.67
CA PRO A 110 -17.28 -13.29 -22.48
C PRO A 110 -17.99 -13.94 -21.28
N GLY A 111 -18.51 -13.13 -20.37
CA GLY A 111 -19.17 -13.58 -19.15
C GLY A 111 -18.27 -13.61 -17.91
N ASP A 112 -16.94 -13.48 -18.05
CA ASP A 112 -16.06 -13.24 -16.92
C ASP A 112 -16.41 -11.91 -16.23
N ALA A 113 -16.35 -11.91 -14.90
CA ALA A 113 -16.89 -10.85 -14.05
C ALA A 113 -16.14 -10.76 -12.72
N VAL A 114 -16.21 -9.59 -12.09
CA VAL A 114 -15.58 -9.31 -10.79
C VAL A 114 -16.58 -9.54 -9.66
N ALA A 115 -16.18 -10.26 -8.62
CA ALA A 115 -16.96 -10.39 -7.41
C ALA A 115 -17.06 -9.03 -6.70
N PHE A 116 -18.30 -8.57 -6.49
CA PHE A 116 -18.65 -7.36 -5.76
C PHE A 116 -19.49 -7.72 -4.54
N THR A 117 -18.89 -7.68 -3.36
CA THR A 117 -19.53 -8.02 -2.09
C THR A 117 -20.05 -6.78 -1.39
N VAL A 118 -21.28 -6.81 -0.91
CA VAL A 118 -21.83 -5.81 0.01
C VAL A 118 -21.88 -6.42 1.39
N ALA A 119 -21.33 -5.72 2.36
CA ALA A 119 -21.28 -6.15 3.75
C ALA A 119 -21.70 -5.01 4.69
N GLU A 120 -21.99 -5.35 5.94
CA GLU A 120 -22.22 -4.43 7.04
C GLU A 120 -21.27 -4.72 8.19
N HIS A 121 -20.86 -3.67 8.90
CA HIS A 121 -20.09 -3.79 10.13
C HIS A 121 -20.74 -2.92 11.22
N ASP A 122 -21.14 -3.54 12.32
CA ASP A 122 -21.96 -2.96 13.39
C ASP A 122 -21.18 -2.38 14.57
N VAL A 123 -19.91 -2.75 14.76
CA VAL A 123 -19.06 -2.25 15.87
C VAL A 123 -18.18 -1.08 15.49
N VAL A 124 -17.59 -1.11 14.30
CA VAL A 124 -16.46 -0.24 13.98
C VAL A 124 -16.93 1.03 13.29
N GLY A 125 -16.69 2.18 13.94
CA GLY A 125 -17.02 3.50 13.40
C GLY A 125 -15.96 4.05 12.45
N LEU A 126 -16.35 4.96 11.56
CA LEU A 126 -15.42 5.62 10.64
C LEU A 126 -14.29 6.34 11.37
N ASP A 127 -14.56 7.03 12.48
CA ASP A 127 -13.54 7.78 13.21
C ASP A 127 -12.50 6.87 13.89
N GLU A 128 -12.88 5.62 14.23
CA GLU A 128 -11.96 4.60 14.73
C GLU A 128 -11.08 4.04 13.60
N LEU A 129 -11.64 3.89 12.39
CA LEU A 129 -10.88 3.43 11.22
C LEU A 129 -10.02 4.53 10.61
N ALA A 130 -10.47 5.79 10.62
CA ALA A 130 -9.80 6.89 9.95
C ALA A 130 -8.80 7.64 10.84
N THR A 131 -8.35 7.03 11.93
CA THR A 131 -7.31 7.59 12.81
C THR A 131 -5.90 7.18 12.35
N ASP A 132 -4.92 8.02 12.69
CA ASP A 132 -3.51 7.75 12.45
C ASP A 132 -2.86 6.91 13.58
N VAL A 133 -3.55 6.77 14.73
CA VAL A 133 -3.03 5.97 15.85
C VAL A 133 -3.12 4.46 15.57
N ARG A 134 -2.59 3.66 16.49
CA ARG A 134 -2.65 2.18 16.42
C ARG A 134 -4.08 1.67 16.28
N ARG A 135 -4.31 0.83 15.27
CA ARG A 135 -5.56 0.15 14.96
C ARG A 135 -5.30 -1.35 14.84
N GLU A 136 -6.20 -2.17 15.33
CA GLU A 136 -6.10 -3.63 15.23
C GLU A 136 -6.37 -4.07 13.80
N VAL A 137 -5.49 -4.91 13.24
CA VAL A 137 -5.68 -5.41 11.87
C VAL A 137 -6.96 -6.24 11.77
N SER A 138 -7.37 -6.94 12.84
CA SER A 138 -8.62 -7.70 12.90
C SER A 138 -9.88 -6.85 12.64
N LYS A 139 -9.82 -5.53 12.87
CA LYS A 139 -10.93 -4.59 12.56
C LYS A 139 -10.92 -4.09 11.12
N ILE A 140 -9.79 -4.21 10.43
CA ILE A 140 -9.57 -3.68 9.07
C ILE A 140 -9.58 -4.79 8.02
N ALA A 141 -8.99 -5.94 8.34
CA ALA A 141 -8.89 -7.08 7.43
C ALA A 141 -10.24 -7.59 6.88
N PRO A 142 -11.33 -7.64 7.67
CA PRO A 142 -12.64 -8.03 7.14
C PRO A 142 -13.21 -7.06 6.09
N LEU A 143 -12.68 -5.84 6.01
CA LEU A 143 -13.19 -4.79 5.12
C LEU A 143 -12.65 -4.90 3.69
N VAL A 144 -11.71 -5.81 3.44
CA VAL A 144 -11.16 -6.12 2.11
C VAL A 144 -11.54 -7.55 1.70
N PRO A 145 -11.96 -7.78 0.45
CA PRO A 145 -12.38 -9.12 0.01
C PRO A 145 -11.17 -10.02 -0.26
N GLU A 146 -11.34 -11.32 -0.17
CA GLU A 146 -10.40 -12.27 -0.76
C GLU A 146 -10.65 -12.41 -2.28
N LEU A 147 -9.62 -12.82 -3.02
CA LEU A 147 -9.81 -13.17 -4.43
C LEU A 147 -10.55 -14.51 -4.52
N PRO A 148 -11.60 -14.62 -5.35
CA PRO A 148 -12.22 -15.92 -5.63
C PRO A 148 -11.23 -16.93 -6.21
N ASP A 149 -11.51 -18.21 -6.00
CA ASP A 149 -10.79 -19.31 -6.63
C ASP A 149 -10.83 -19.23 -8.17
N GLY A 150 -9.98 -20.02 -8.83
CA GLY A 150 -9.95 -20.09 -10.30
C GLY A 150 -9.14 -18.98 -10.95
N GLY A 151 -8.26 -18.33 -10.19
CA GLY A 151 -7.29 -17.35 -10.69
C GLY A 151 -7.86 -15.95 -10.87
N ALA A 152 -8.98 -15.60 -10.22
CA ALA A 152 -9.51 -14.24 -10.26
C ALA A 152 -8.43 -13.22 -9.86
N VAL A 153 -8.36 -12.09 -10.56
CA VAL A 153 -7.30 -11.09 -10.33
C VAL A 153 -7.78 -9.82 -9.67
N LEU A 154 -9.09 -9.64 -9.50
CA LEU A 154 -9.72 -8.50 -8.86
C LEU A 154 -10.96 -8.94 -8.08
N ALA A 155 -11.10 -8.43 -6.86
CA ALA A 155 -12.32 -8.53 -6.06
C ALA A 155 -12.59 -7.19 -5.37
N VAL A 156 -13.87 -6.87 -5.18
CA VAL A 156 -14.32 -5.61 -4.58
C VAL A 156 -15.32 -5.90 -3.46
N GLN A 157 -15.20 -5.17 -2.36
CA GLN A 157 -16.19 -5.15 -1.29
C GLN A 157 -16.59 -3.71 -0.99
N ALA A 158 -17.86 -3.48 -0.70
CA ALA A 158 -18.36 -2.24 -0.13
C ALA A 158 -19.00 -2.53 1.23
N THR A 159 -18.34 -2.12 2.31
CA THR A 159 -18.84 -2.34 3.67
C THR A 159 -19.51 -1.09 4.21
N VAL A 160 -20.78 -1.20 4.60
CA VAL A 160 -21.53 -0.14 5.27
C VAL A 160 -21.20 -0.18 6.77
N LEU A 161 -20.75 0.95 7.31
CA LEU A 161 -20.41 1.06 8.74
C LEU A 161 -21.62 1.58 9.50
N LEU A 162 -22.25 0.74 10.31
CA LEU A 162 -23.56 1.03 10.93
C LEU A 162 -23.52 2.03 12.09
N PRO A 163 -22.50 2.08 12.98
CA PRO A 163 -22.45 3.03 14.10
C PRO A 163 -22.55 4.51 13.70
N ALA A 164 -22.22 4.82 12.46
CA ALA A 164 -22.45 6.11 11.84
C ALA A 164 -23.16 5.83 10.53
N CYS A 165 -24.51 5.90 10.48
CA CYS A 165 -25.40 5.54 9.36
C CYS A 165 -25.15 6.25 8.00
N ARG A 166 -23.92 6.70 7.74
CA ARG A 166 -23.43 7.56 6.66
C ARG A 166 -21.93 7.31 6.40
N ALA A 167 -21.43 6.08 6.50
CA ALA A 167 -20.05 5.77 6.14
C ALA A 167 -19.94 4.47 5.33
N LEU A 168 -19.02 4.49 4.37
CA LEU A 168 -18.80 3.39 3.43
C LEU A 168 -17.30 3.09 3.35
N ALA A 169 -16.95 1.82 3.42
CA ALA A 169 -15.59 1.35 3.28
C ALA A 169 -15.44 0.43 2.05
N PRO A 170 -15.09 0.98 0.87
CA PRO A 170 -14.69 0.17 -0.27
C PRO A 170 -13.33 -0.52 -0.04
N GLY A 171 -13.33 -1.85 -0.08
CA GLY A 171 -12.14 -2.70 -0.10
C GLY A 171 -11.88 -3.24 -1.50
N VAL A 172 -10.63 -3.22 -1.93
CA VAL A 172 -10.22 -3.71 -3.26
C VAL A 172 -9.02 -4.62 -3.11
N THR A 173 -9.10 -5.80 -3.71
CA THR A 173 -8.03 -6.80 -3.71
C THR A 173 -7.61 -7.11 -5.13
N VAL A 174 -6.32 -6.97 -5.43
CA VAL A 174 -5.76 -7.16 -6.78
C VAL A 174 -4.61 -8.16 -6.75
N HIS A 175 -4.64 -9.15 -7.63
CA HIS A 175 -3.50 -10.05 -7.82
C HIS A 175 -2.34 -9.27 -8.48
N HIS A 176 -1.18 -9.20 -7.83
CA HIS A 176 -0.11 -8.30 -8.25
C HIS A 176 0.51 -8.68 -9.62
N ALA A 177 0.43 -9.95 -10.03
CA ALA A 177 0.82 -10.37 -11.38
C ALA A 177 -0.05 -9.78 -12.50
N ALA A 178 -1.28 -9.31 -12.20
CA ALA A 178 -2.11 -8.67 -13.20
C ALA A 178 -1.63 -7.26 -13.54
N CYS A 179 -1.23 -6.48 -12.52
CA CYS A 179 -0.75 -5.12 -12.71
C CYS A 179 -0.02 -4.54 -11.49
N ASP A 180 0.82 -3.51 -11.73
CA ASP A 180 1.53 -2.80 -10.66
C ASP A 180 0.69 -1.73 -9.94
N GLY A 181 1.30 -1.06 -8.95
CA GLY A 181 0.67 0.01 -8.18
C GLY A 181 0.18 1.20 -9.02
N ALA A 182 0.90 1.55 -10.09
CA ALA A 182 0.52 2.64 -10.99
C ALA A 182 -0.73 2.27 -11.80
N SER A 183 -0.75 1.05 -12.35
CA SER A 183 -1.86 0.51 -13.13
C SER A 183 -3.12 0.27 -12.30
N SER A 184 -2.99 -0.34 -11.12
CA SER A 184 -4.12 -0.55 -10.21
C SER A 184 -4.70 0.78 -9.73
N THR A 185 -3.86 1.78 -9.44
CA THR A 185 -4.36 3.12 -9.07
C THR A 185 -4.96 3.86 -10.27
N HIS A 186 -4.46 3.65 -11.48
CA HIS A 186 -5.08 4.17 -12.70
C HIS A 186 -6.50 3.63 -12.88
N PHE A 187 -6.70 2.32 -12.68
CA PHE A 187 -8.03 1.72 -12.65
C PHE A 187 -8.94 2.36 -11.59
N LEU A 188 -8.45 2.54 -10.36
CA LEU A 188 -9.23 3.15 -9.27
C LEU A 188 -9.65 4.59 -9.57
N HIS A 189 -8.74 5.42 -10.11
CA HIS A 189 -9.07 6.79 -10.53
C HIS A 189 -10.10 6.80 -11.67
N THR A 190 -9.98 5.89 -12.63
CA THR A 190 -10.96 5.77 -13.72
C THR A 190 -12.33 5.34 -13.21
N TRP A 191 -12.37 4.32 -12.35
CA TRP A 191 -13.61 3.85 -11.73
C TRP A 191 -14.27 4.96 -10.91
N ALA A 192 -13.51 5.65 -10.07
CA ALA A 192 -14.01 6.77 -9.27
C ALA A 192 -14.55 7.92 -10.13
N ALA A 193 -13.83 8.33 -11.18
CA ALA A 193 -14.28 9.36 -12.10
C ALA A 193 -15.61 8.98 -12.81
N ILE A 194 -15.73 7.73 -13.26
CA ILE A 194 -16.96 7.20 -13.87
C ILE A 194 -18.11 7.18 -12.84
N CYS A 195 -17.83 6.75 -11.60
CA CYS A 195 -18.81 6.73 -10.51
C CYS A 195 -19.30 8.13 -10.15
N ALA A 196 -18.38 9.10 -10.08
CA ALA A 196 -18.67 10.50 -9.79
C ALA A 196 -19.46 11.20 -10.92
N GLY A 197 -19.53 10.61 -12.12
CA GLY A 197 -20.09 11.26 -13.30
C GLY A 197 -19.22 12.41 -13.79
N ALA A 198 -17.89 12.29 -13.66
CA ALA A 198 -16.95 13.33 -14.07
C ALA A 198 -17.08 13.62 -15.56
N ALA A 199 -16.95 14.91 -15.93
CA ALA A 199 -17.02 15.35 -17.33
C ALA A 199 -15.90 14.77 -18.21
N ALA A 200 -14.77 14.41 -17.59
CA ALA A 200 -13.65 13.75 -18.25
C ALA A 200 -13.13 12.63 -17.35
N THR A 201 -12.92 11.46 -17.95
CA THR A 201 -12.26 10.32 -17.31
C THR A 201 -10.77 10.31 -17.66
N PRO A 202 -9.91 9.65 -16.85
CA PRO A 202 -8.53 9.39 -17.25
C PRO A 202 -8.46 8.69 -18.62
N PRO A 203 -7.35 8.86 -19.38
CA PRO A 203 -7.14 8.14 -20.63
C PRO A 203 -7.24 6.61 -20.43
N PRO A 204 -7.67 5.85 -21.44
CA PRO A 204 -7.74 4.39 -21.33
C PRO A 204 -6.35 3.77 -21.09
N PRO A 205 -6.27 2.57 -20.49
CA PRO A 205 -5.02 1.84 -20.36
C PRO A 205 -4.52 1.40 -21.73
N VAL A 206 -3.19 1.29 -21.87
CA VAL A 206 -2.56 0.63 -23.01
C VAL A 206 -2.42 -0.85 -22.68
N ILE A 207 -3.19 -1.67 -23.39
CA ILE A 207 -3.22 -3.14 -23.23
C ILE A 207 -2.46 -3.76 -24.40
N ASP A 208 -1.16 -3.47 -24.46
CA ASP A 208 -0.24 -4.05 -25.44
C ASP A 208 1.01 -4.52 -24.71
N ARG A 209 1.09 -5.84 -24.48
CA ARG A 209 2.20 -6.49 -23.76
C ARG A 209 3.49 -6.49 -24.57
N THR A 210 3.44 -6.22 -25.87
CA THR A 210 4.63 -6.19 -26.75
C THR A 210 5.50 -4.95 -26.53
N SER A 211 4.99 -3.95 -25.79
CA SER A 211 5.78 -2.79 -25.33
C SER A 211 6.96 -3.17 -24.45
N ILE A 212 6.94 -4.35 -23.82
CA ILE A 212 8.05 -4.89 -23.03
C ILE A 212 8.71 -6.01 -23.84
N ARG A 213 10.02 -5.86 -24.12
CA ARG A 213 10.80 -6.92 -24.74
C ARG A 213 10.96 -8.07 -23.75
N GLU A 214 10.50 -9.25 -24.14
CA GLU A 214 10.54 -10.44 -23.29
C GLU A 214 11.98 -10.87 -22.96
N ARG A 215 12.16 -11.42 -21.76
CA ARG A 215 13.43 -11.97 -21.24
C ARG A 215 13.15 -13.34 -20.64
N GLU A 216 13.20 -14.37 -21.48
CA GLU A 216 12.90 -15.75 -21.08
C GLU A 216 13.80 -16.23 -19.94
N ASP A 217 15.08 -15.87 -19.97
CA ASP A 217 16.06 -16.19 -18.93
C ASP A 217 15.67 -15.63 -17.54
N ILE A 218 15.05 -14.45 -17.51
CA ILE A 218 14.56 -13.85 -16.27
C ILE A 218 13.20 -14.43 -15.89
N HIS A 219 12.30 -14.61 -16.85
CA HIS A 219 10.99 -15.23 -16.63
C HIS A 219 11.13 -16.62 -16.01
N ASP A 220 12.04 -17.45 -16.53
CA ASP A 220 12.29 -18.80 -16.04
C ASP A 220 12.83 -18.79 -14.61
N VAL A 221 13.74 -17.87 -14.28
CA VAL A 221 14.23 -17.68 -12.90
C VAL A 221 13.11 -17.28 -11.95
N MET A 222 12.21 -16.37 -12.37
CA MET A 222 11.10 -15.92 -11.53
C MET A 222 10.06 -17.02 -11.31
N THR A 223 9.78 -17.81 -12.35
CA THR A 223 8.77 -18.89 -12.28
C THR A 223 9.30 -20.18 -11.66
N ALA A 224 10.60 -20.47 -11.72
CA ALA A 224 11.20 -21.58 -10.99
C ALA A 224 10.91 -21.46 -9.47
N ARG A 225 10.95 -20.24 -8.93
CA ARG A 225 10.63 -19.95 -7.52
C ARG A 225 9.19 -20.31 -7.13
N LEU A 226 8.24 -20.41 -8.08
CA LEU A 226 6.87 -20.89 -7.81
C LEU A 226 6.88 -22.33 -7.31
N HIS A 227 7.71 -23.19 -7.90
CA HIS A 227 7.75 -24.61 -7.56
C HIS A 227 8.28 -24.85 -6.13
N ASP A 228 9.17 -23.97 -5.66
CA ASP A 228 9.69 -23.99 -4.31
C ASP A 228 8.71 -23.35 -3.31
N HIS A 229 7.96 -22.34 -3.74
CA HIS A 229 6.96 -21.67 -2.90
C HIS A 229 5.73 -22.55 -2.66
N VAL A 230 5.19 -23.22 -3.69
CA VAL A 230 4.05 -24.15 -3.54
C VAL A 230 4.35 -25.30 -2.57
N LYS A 231 5.62 -25.72 -2.46
CA LYS A 231 6.06 -26.73 -1.48
C LYS A 231 6.11 -26.20 -0.03
N THR A 232 6.13 -24.88 0.17
CA THR A 232 6.30 -24.23 1.48
C THR A 232 5.05 -23.49 1.97
N THR A 233 4.10 -23.15 1.09
CA THR A 233 2.86 -22.39 1.43
C THR A 233 1.68 -23.19 1.96
N THR A 234 1.87 -24.42 2.44
CA THR A 234 0.82 -25.15 3.19
C THR A 234 0.48 -24.50 4.55
N ILE A 235 1.01 -23.30 4.85
CA ILE A 235 0.80 -22.58 6.12
C ILE A 235 0.51 -21.10 5.82
N ASN A 236 -0.64 -20.79 5.24
CA ASN A 236 -1.28 -19.49 5.50
C ASN A 236 -1.96 -19.61 6.86
N SER A 237 -1.23 -19.36 7.95
CA SER A 237 -1.84 -19.35 9.27
C SER A 237 -2.60 -18.02 9.49
N PRO A 238 -3.92 -18.03 9.67
CA PRO A 238 -4.70 -16.85 10.03
C PRO A 238 -4.25 -16.20 11.36
N ASP A 239 -3.58 -16.95 12.26
CA ASP A 239 -3.14 -16.48 13.59
C ASP A 239 -2.14 -15.30 13.56
N VAL A 240 -1.45 -15.07 12.45
CA VAL A 240 -0.40 -14.04 12.36
C VAL A 240 -0.98 -12.62 12.22
N VAL A 241 -2.24 -12.50 11.78
CA VAL A 241 -2.87 -11.20 11.47
C VAL A 241 -3.57 -10.59 12.69
N ASP A 242 -4.16 -11.42 13.55
CA ASP A 242 -5.05 -10.95 14.63
C ASP A 242 -4.35 -10.15 15.74
N ASN A 243 -3.04 -10.31 15.89
CA ASN A 243 -2.25 -9.63 16.92
C ASN A 243 -1.42 -8.44 16.40
N LYS A 244 -1.62 -8.03 15.14
CA LYS A 244 -0.87 -6.92 14.54
C LYS A 244 -1.64 -5.61 14.69
N LEU A 245 -0.86 -4.53 14.91
CA LEU A 245 -1.37 -3.16 14.93
C LEU A 245 -0.88 -2.39 13.72
N LEU A 246 -1.75 -1.62 13.08
CA LEU A 246 -1.43 -0.66 12.04
C LEU A 246 -1.48 0.76 12.59
N ALA A 247 -0.43 1.55 12.35
CA ALA A 247 -0.38 2.97 12.68
C ALA A 247 0.12 3.79 11.48
N THR A 248 -0.41 4.99 11.30
CA THR A 248 0.03 5.92 10.24
C THR A 248 0.89 7.03 10.85
N PHE A 249 2.00 7.33 10.21
CA PHE A 249 2.90 8.41 10.59
C PHE A 249 3.00 9.42 9.45
N THR A 250 2.79 10.69 9.75
CA THR A 250 2.85 11.76 8.77
C THR A 250 4.15 12.55 8.91
N LEU A 251 4.97 12.57 7.86
CA LEU A 251 6.10 13.49 7.73
C LEU A 251 5.64 14.75 7.01
N SER A 252 5.52 15.85 7.75
CA SER A 252 5.13 17.14 7.16
C SER A 252 6.19 17.65 6.19
N ARG A 253 5.82 18.62 5.35
CA ARG A 253 6.76 19.35 4.50
C ARG A 253 7.94 19.93 5.31
N GLU A 254 7.65 20.49 6.48
CA GLU A 254 8.65 21.06 7.39
C GLU A 254 9.58 19.98 7.95
N ASN A 255 9.04 18.81 8.35
CA ASN A 255 9.87 17.68 8.77
C ASN A 255 10.78 17.19 7.63
N LEU A 256 10.22 17.00 6.43
CA LEU A 256 10.97 16.55 5.27
C LEU A 256 12.08 17.53 4.88
N GLN A 257 11.81 18.84 4.98
CA GLN A 257 12.81 19.87 4.73
C GLN A 257 13.92 19.84 5.79
N SER A 258 13.55 19.77 7.08
CA SER A 258 14.53 19.66 8.17
C SER A 258 15.41 18.42 8.07
N ILE A 259 14.85 17.27 7.64
CA ILE A 259 15.61 16.04 7.42
C ILE A 259 16.66 16.24 6.33
N LYS A 260 16.28 16.87 5.20
CA LYS A 260 17.21 17.14 4.10
C LYS A 260 18.34 18.08 4.50
N GLU A 261 18.02 19.14 5.25
CA GLU A 261 19.01 20.09 5.78
C GLU A 261 20.01 19.38 6.70
N ARG A 262 19.51 18.57 7.64
CA ARG A 262 20.37 17.79 8.55
C ARG A 262 21.30 16.82 7.82
N ILE A 263 20.83 16.21 6.72
CA ILE A 263 21.66 15.34 5.88
C ILE A 263 22.75 16.16 5.17
N ALA A 264 22.42 17.34 4.65
CA ALA A 264 23.38 18.23 4.01
C ALA A 264 24.44 18.77 5.00
N ASP A 265 24.04 19.06 6.24
CA ASP A 265 24.95 19.47 7.32
C ASP A 265 25.97 18.38 7.65
N VAL A 266 25.52 17.11 7.74
CA VAL A 266 26.42 15.97 7.95
C VAL A 266 27.42 15.85 6.80
N ALA A 267 26.96 16.00 5.55
CA ALA A 267 27.82 15.97 4.37
C ALA A 267 28.93 17.03 4.46
N THR A 268 28.54 18.25 4.81
CA THR A 268 29.43 19.40 4.99
C THR A 268 30.46 19.14 6.09
N ARG A 269 30.02 18.67 7.26
CA ARG A 269 30.93 18.32 8.37
C ARG A 269 31.94 17.22 8.00
N ARG A 270 31.54 16.28 7.14
CA ARG A 270 32.39 15.18 6.65
C ARG A 270 33.26 15.57 5.45
N GLY A 271 33.08 16.77 4.87
CA GLY A 271 33.79 17.19 3.66
C GLY A 271 33.46 16.35 2.43
N VAL A 272 32.25 15.78 2.35
CA VAL A 272 31.79 14.95 1.22
C VAL A 272 30.58 15.57 0.52
N PRO A 273 30.33 15.27 -0.77
CA PRO A 273 29.11 15.71 -1.44
C PRO A 273 27.86 15.17 -0.74
N PRO A 274 26.79 15.96 -0.61
CA PRO A 274 25.54 15.48 -0.04
C PRO A 274 24.90 14.41 -0.94
N PRO A 275 24.37 13.31 -0.38
CA PRO A 275 23.65 12.33 -1.17
C PRO A 275 22.39 12.94 -1.77
N TRP A 276 21.96 12.43 -2.92
CA TRP A 276 20.71 12.88 -3.54
C TRP A 276 19.50 12.56 -2.66
N CYS A 277 18.90 13.59 -2.05
CA CYS A 277 17.85 13.44 -1.05
C CYS A 277 16.52 14.06 -1.49
N THR A 278 15.71 13.30 -2.23
CA THR A 278 14.31 13.69 -2.50
C THR A 278 13.44 13.50 -1.26
N SER A 279 12.20 14.02 -1.27
CA SER A 279 11.27 13.77 -0.15
C SER A 279 10.98 12.28 0.04
N VAL A 280 10.91 11.50 -1.04
CA VAL A 280 10.71 10.04 -0.97
C VAL A 280 11.93 9.36 -0.34
N VAL A 281 13.14 9.73 -0.76
CA VAL A 281 14.39 9.20 -0.17
C VAL A 281 14.49 9.55 1.32
N ALA A 282 14.15 10.78 1.70
CA ALA A 282 14.12 11.22 3.09
C ALA A 282 13.10 10.40 3.92
N THR A 283 11.88 10.18 3.41
CA THR A 283 10.89 9.32 4.06
C THR A 283 11.42 7.90 4.25
N PHE A 284 11.99 7.30 3.20
CA PHE A 284 12.52 5.94 3.27
C PHE A 284 13.69 5.84 4.26
N ALA A 285 14.57 6.85 4.31
CA ALA A 285 15.66 6.90 5.28
C ALA A 285 15.16 6.93 6.73
N VAL A 286 14.10 7.72 7.01
CA VAL A 286 13.45 7.75 8.33
C VAL A 286 12.82 6.40 8.66
N ILE A 287 12.01 5.84 7.75
CA ILE A 287 11.35 4.55 7.93
C ILE A 287 12.38 3.46 8.25
N TRP A 288 13.41 3.35 7.41
CA TRP A 288 14.42 2.32 7.52
C TRP A 288 15.23 2.46 8.80
N ARG A 289 15.63 3.67 9.15
CA ARG A 289 16.32 3.95 10.41
C ARG A 289 15.47 3.60 11.63
N CYS A 290 14.21 4.01 11.66
CA CYS A 290 13.30 3.69 12.75
C CYS A 290 13.12 2.17 12.89
N HIS A 291 12.95 1.46 11.78
CA HIS A 291 12.82 0.00 11.77
C HIS A 291 14.09 -0.70 12.31
N VAL A 292 15.27 -0.31 11.83
CA VAL A 292 16.54 -0.89 12.31
C VAL A 292 16.76 -0.63 13.80
N ARG A 293 16.48 0.60 14.27
CA ARG A 293 16.61 0.93 15.71
C ARG A 293 15.62 0.16 16.58
N ALA A 294 14.37 0.01 16.12
CA ALA A 294 13.36 -0.78 16.84
C ALA A 294 13.79 -2.25 16.96
N ALA A 295 14.34 -2.82 15.88
CA ALA A 295 14.84 -4.20 15.89
C ALA A 295 16.05 -4.38 16.84
N LEU A 296 16.95 -3.40 16.93
CA LEU A 296 18.11 -3.47 17.84
C LEU A 296 17.71 -3.29 19.32
N GLY A 297 16.78 -2.37 19.61
CA GLY A 297 16.31 -2.11 20.98
C GLY A 297 15.46 -3.26 21.57
N ALA A 298 14.98 -4.19 20.76
CA ALA A 298 14.19 -5.34 21.18
C ALA A 298 15.04 -6.53 21.70
N GLY A 299 16.35 -6.35 21.90
CA GLY A 299 17.23 -7.41 22.42
C GLY A 299 17.61 -8.49 21.41
N CYS A 300 17.63 -8.16 20.11
CA CYS A 300 18.28 -9.04 19.14
C CYS A 300 19.79 -8.98 19.40
N ASP A 301 20.33 -9.97 20.09
CA ASP A 301 21.75 -10.09 20.44
C ASP A 301 22.61 -9.92 19.17
N VAL A 302 23.39 -8.83 19.15
CA VAL A 302 24.33 -8.49 18.06
C VAL A 302 25.72 -9.11 18.31
N GLU A 303 25.90 -9.69 19.48
CA GLU A 303 27.16 -10.27 19.92
C GLU A 303 27.05 -11.80 19.79
N GLU A 304 28.09 -12.41 19.19
CA GLU A 304 28.30 -13.85 18.96
C GLU A 304 27.74 -14.49 17.67
N GLU A 305 28.21 -14.07 16.49
CA GLU A 305 28.45 -15.02 15.38
C GLU A 305 29.56 -14.47 14.45
N PRO A 306 30.80 -15.00 14.50
CA PRO A 306 31.97 -14.44 13.81
C PRO A 306 31.96 -14.54 12.26
N ARG A 307 30.87 -15.03 11.65
CA ARG A 307 30.80 -15.31 10.20
C ARG A 307 29.57 -14.73 9.48
N ASN A 308 28.69 -13.98 10.16
CA ASN A 308 27.38 -13.66 9.58
C ASN A 308 27.31 -12.30 8.87
N HIS A 309 26.77 -12.33 7.65
CA HIS A 309 26.26 -11.18 6.89
C HIS A 309 25.08 -10.43 7.60
N GLY A 310 24.70 -10.85 8.82
CA GLY A 310 23.74 -10.19 9.71
C GLY A 310 24.15 -8.80 10.25
N ARG A 311 25.31 -8.27 9.83
CA ARG A 311 25.72 -6.88 10.11
C ARG A 311 25.03 -5.85 9.23
N ARG A 312 24.47 -6.24 8.08
CA ARG A 312 23.86 -5.30 7.13
C ARG A 312 22.33 -5.34 7.27
N ALA A 313 21.70 -4.19 7.14
CA ALA A 313 20.26 -4.14 6.88
C ALA A 313 20.05 -3.93 5.39
N HIS A 314 18.91 -4.39 4.92
CA HIS A 314 18.47 -4.21 3.54
C HIS A 314 17.10 -3.52 3.52
N LEU A 315 16.94 -2.57 2.60
CA LEU A 315 15.65 -1.97 2.25
C LEU A 315 15.37 -2.29 0.78
N LEU A 316 14.23 -2.92 0.52
CA LEU A 316 13.72 -3.20 -0.81
C LEU A 316 12.59 -2.21 -1.14
N PHE A 317 12.74 -1.48 -2.24
CA PHE A 317 11.65 -0.70 -2.83
C PHE A 317 11.65 -0.92 -4.33
N VAL A 318 10.58 -0.51 -5.00
CA VAL A 318 10.45 -0.67 -6.46
C VAL A 318 10.43 0.70 -7.15
N THR A 319 11.01 0.75 -8.34
CA THR A 319 11.00 1.94 -9.21
C THR A 319 10.18 1.66 -10.46
N ASP A 320 9.44 2.67 -10.91
CA ASP A 320 8.73 2.64 -12.19
C ASP A 320 9.73 2.69 -13.35
N LEU A 321 9.72 1.66 -14.17
CA LEU A 321 10.64 1.49 -15.29
C LEU A 321 10.09 2.04 -16.61
N ARG A 322 8.83 2.49 -16.66
CA ARG A 322 8.18 2.87 -17.93
C ARG A 322 8.98 3.88 -18.76
N SER A 323 9.47 4.92 -18.09
CA SER A 323 10.29 5.98 -18.69
C SER A 323 11.77 5.62 -18.90
N ARG A 324 12.20 4.43 -18.49
CA ARG A 324 13.60 3.99 -18.44
C ARG A 324 13.93 2.83 -19.38
N MET A 325 12.92 2.07 -19.81
CA MET A 325 13.09 0.99 -20.77
C MET A 325 13.25 1.54 -22.19
N GLU A 326 13.94 0.78 -23.05
CA GLU A 326 14.06 1.04 -24.48
C GLU A 326 13.49 -0.17 -25.25
N PRO A 327 12.42 0.02 -26.05
CA PRO A 327 11.67 1.26 -26.25
C PRO A 327 10.93 1.71 -24.98
N ARG A 328 10.65 3.02 -24.88
CA ARG A 328 9.89 3.59 -23.76
C ARG A 328 8.50 2.94 -23.67
N VAL A 329 8.18 2.37 -22.51
CA VAL A 329 6.85 1.81 -22.25
C VAL A 329 5.85 2.95 -22.00
N PRO A 330 4.63 2.90 -22.58
CA PRO A 330 3.63 3.94 -22.38
C PRO A 330 3.26 4.16 -20.91
N ASP A 331 3.06 5.42 -20.50
CA ASP A 331 2.73 5.80 -19.12
C ASP A 331 1.44 5.14 -18.61
N LYS A 332 0.52 4.77 -19.50
CA LYS A 332 -0.76 4.10 -19.20
C LYS A 332 -0.75 2.59 -19.47
N TYR A 333 0.41 1.98 -19.67
CA TYR A 333 0.57 0.53 -19.81
C TYR A 333 -0.07 -0.23 -18.64
N LEU A 334 -0.97 -1.17 -18.95
CA LEU A 334 -1.60 -2.07 -17.98
C LEU A 334 -0.74 -3.32 -17.80
N GLY A 335 -0.05 -3.39 -16.67
CA GLY A 335 0.80 -4.51 -16.30
C GLY A 335 1.82 -4.11 -15.25
N ASN A 336 2.79 -4.99 -14.99
CA ASN A 336 3.95 -4.62 -14.19
C ASN A 336 5.03 -4.02 -15.09
N CYS A 337 5.45 -2.79 -14.78
CA CYS A 337 6.64 -2.19 -15.35
C CYS A 337 7.46 -1.56 -14.22
N VAL A 338 7.81 -2.39 -13.24
CA VAL A 338 8.52 -1.99 -12.03
C VAL A 338 9.76 -2.86 -11.82
N GLY A 339 10.82 -2.25 -11.30
CA GLY A 339 12.10 -2.90 -11.03
C GLY A 339 12.46 -2.79 -9.55
N PRO A 340 13.00 -3.85 -8.93
CA PRO A 340 13.49 -3.80 -7.55
C PRO A 340 14.74 -2.92 -7.41
N CYS A 341 14.88 -2.31 -6.24
CA CYS A 341 16.05 -1.57 -5.79
C CYS A 341 16.40 -2.03 -4.38
N PHE A 342 17.66 -2.40 -4.15
CA PHE A 342 18.15 -2.84 -2.85
C PHE A 342 19.11 -1.80 -2.26
N ALA A 343 18.69 -1.10 -1.22
CA ALA A 343 19.61 -0.34 -0.40
C ALA A 343 20.21 -1.25 0.66
N SER A 344 21.52 -1.15 0.87
CA SER A 344 22.29 -2.02 1.76
C SER A 344 23.28 -1.16 2.55
N ALA A 345 23.26 -1.23 3.87
CA ALA A 345 24.23 -0.55 4.74
C ALA A 345 24.36 -1.26 6.10
N PRO A 346 25.48 -1.06 6.83
CA PRO A 346 25.63 -1.61 8.17
C PRO A 346 24.50 -1.15 9.11
N ARG A 347 23.96 -2.09 9.89
CA ARG A 347 22.89 -1.83 10.87
C ARG A 347 23.30 -0.76 11.87
N THR A 348 24.55 -0.79 12.33
CA THR A 348 25.14 0.17 13.26
C THR A 348 25.16 1.59 12.68
N ASP A 349 25.49 1.71 11.40
CA ASP A 349 25.59 3.01 10.72
C ASP A 349 24.20 3.62 10.57
N ILE A 350 23.21 2.83 10.15
CA ILE A 350 21.82 3.26 10.06
C ILE A 350 21.28 3.63 11.45
N ALA A 351 21.59 2.83 12.47
CA ALA A 351 21.13 3.03 13.84
C ALA A 351 21.82 4.19 14.57
N ALA A 352 22.93 4.71 14.03
CA ALA A 352 23.73 5.77 14.64
C ALA A 352 22.89 6.96 15.09
N ALA A 353 23.32 7.59 16.19
CA ALA A 353 22.62 8.71 16.80
C ALA A 353 22.55 9.94 15.89
N GLY A 354 21.58 10.81 16.14
CA GLY A 354 21.44 12.07 15.41
C GLY A 354 21.24 11.92 13.91
N ALA A 355 21.83 12.84 13.15
CA ALA A 355 21.70 12.93 11.70
C ALA A 355 22.63 11.96 10.96
N ASP A 356 23.65 11.39 11.61
CA ASP A 356 24.60 10.47 10.97
C ASP A 356 23.92 9.18 10.49
N GLY A 357 22.98 8.64 11.26
CA GLY A 357 22.21 7.48 10.82
C GLY A 357 21.25 7.78 9.68
N LEU A 358 20.67 8.99 9.64
CA LEU A 358 19.86 9.45 8.52
C LEU A 358 20.71 9.64 7.26
N PHE A 359 21.92 10.17 7.40
CA PHE A 359 22.89 10.32 6.31
C PHE A 359 23.31 8.97 5.74
N ALA A 360 23.59 7.97 6.58
CA ALA A 360 23.95 6.61 6.15
C ALA A 360 22.80 5.95 5.37
N ALA A 361 21.58 5.97 5.93
CA ALA A 361 20.39 5.44 5.27
C ALA A 361 20.10 6.16 3.95
N CYS A 362 20.13 7.49 3.94
CA CYS A 362 19.90 8.31 2.75
C CYS A 362 20.93 8.02 1.65
N SER A 363 22.21 7.91 2.01
CA SER A 363 23.29 7.62 1.05
C SER A 363 23.08 6.26 0.38
N ALA A 364 22.77 5.22 1.16
CA ALA A 364 22.52 3.88 0.62
C ALA A 364 21.25 3.83 -0.25
N ILE A 365 20.18 4.53 0.14
CA ILE A 365 18.96 4.61 -0.67
C ILE A 365 19.22 5.40 -1.96
N ALA A 366 19.91 6.53 -1.89
CA ALA A 366 20.24 7.34 -3.07
C ALA A 366 21.08 6.54 -4.09
N ALA A 367 22.07 5.78 -3.61
CA ALA A 367 22.86 4.88 -4.46
C ALA A 367 21.98 3.80 -5.11
N ALA A 368 21.09 3.18 -4.35
CA ALA A 368 20.16 2.17 -4.87
C ALA A 368 19.17 2.75 -5.90
N VAL A 369 18.69 3.99 -5.71
CA VAL A 369 17.84 4.66 -6.71
C VAL A 369 18.64 4.99 -7.97
N ASP A 370 19.85 5.52 -7.83
CA ASP A 370 20.73 5.83 -8.95
C ASP A 370 21.00 4.57 -9.79
N GLU A 371 21.41 3.48 -9.13
CA GLU A 371 21.61 2.19 -9.78
C GLU A 371 20.34 1.63 -10.41
N GLY A 372 19.24 1.62 -9.65
CA GLY A 372 18.00 1.00 -10.08
C GLY A 372 17.30 1.73 -11.22
N THR A 373 17.55 3.04 -11.36
CA THR A 373 16.95 3.86 -12.40
C THR A 373 17.79 3.99 -13.67
N ARG A 374 19.05 3.50 -13.68
CA ARG A 374 19.86 3.41 -14.91
C ARG A 374 19.28 2.44 -15.93
N TYR A 375 18.71 1.32 -15.46
CA TYR A 375 18.20 0.22 -16.29
C TYR A 375 19.14 -0.19 -17.44
N ASP A 376 20.45 -0.25 -17.14
CA ASP A 376 21.47 -0.68 -18.11
C ASP A 376 21.42 -2.20 -18.38
N PRO A 377 22.13 -2.71 -19.40
CA PRO A 377 22.10 -4.14 -19.74
C PRO A 377 22.44 -5.11 -18.59
N GLY A 378 23.24 -4.67 -17.61
CA GLY A 378 23.62 -5.46 -16.44
C GLY A 378 22.65 -5.37 -15.27
N TYR A 379 21.55 -4.62 -15.39
CA TYR A 379 20.57 -4.40 -14.32
C TYR A 379 20.04 -5.71 -13.73
N TRP A 380 19.64 -6.65 -14.59
CA TRP A 380 19.04 -7.92 -14.14
C TRP A 380 20.05 -8.91 -13.55
N ASP A 381 21.32 -8.83 -13.96
CA ASP A 381 22.40 -9.63 -13.37
C ASP A 381 22.72 -9.14 -11.95
N ARG A 382 22.83 -7.81 -11.77
CA ARG A 382 22.98 -7.21 -10.43
C ARG A 382 21.80 -7.50 -9.53
N TYR A 383 20.58 -7.44 -10.07
CA TYR A 383 19.39 -7.88 -9.32
C TYR A 383 19.52 -9.33 -8.84
N ARG A 384 20.01 -10.25 -9.67
CA ARG A 384 20.17 -11.67 -9.30
C ARG A 384 21.19 -11.82 -8.16
N GLU A 385 22.31 -11.12 -8.24
CA GLU A 385 23.36 -11.10 -7.21
C GLU A 385 22.84 -10.52 -5.89
N GLN A 386 22.21 -9.33 -5.94
CA GLN A 386 21.64 -8.67 -4.76
C GLN A 386 20.50 -9.48 -4.14
N SER A 387 19.65 -10.10 -4.96
CA SER A 387 18.59 -11.00 -4.46
C SER A 387 19.18 -12.19 -3.71
N LEU A 388 20.30 -12.76 -4.19
CA LEU A 388 20.96 -13.87 -3.53
C LEU A 388 21.59 -13.41 -2.20
N GLU A 389 22.31 -12.28 -2.20
CA GLU A 389 22.89 -11.69 -0.98
C GLU A 389 21.81 -11.51 0.09
N VAL A 390 20.71 -10.83 -0.26
CA VAL A 390 19.58 -10.57 0.64
C VAL A 390 18.95 -11.86 1.16
N SER A 391 18.74 -12.86 0.30
CA SER A 391 18.20 -14.16 0.71
C SER A 391 19.12 -14.91 1.67
N THR A 392 20.44 -14.71 1.60
CA THR A 392 21.43 -15.33 2.49
C THR A 392 21.75 -14.51 3.74
N SER A 393 21.24 -13.28 3.86
CA SER A 393 21.59 -12.33 4.93
C SER A 393 21.01 -12.67 6.31
N GLY A 394 20.22 -13.73 6.43
CA GLY A 394 19.63 -14.20 7.69
C GLY A 394 18.44 -13.39 8.21
N ALA A 395 18.14 -12.23 7.61
CA ALA A 395 16.96 -11.42 7.92
C ALA A 395 16.29 -10.91 6.63
N PRO A 396 14.95 -10.97 6.51
CA PRO A 396 14.25 -10.44 5.34
C PRO A 396 14.45 -8.92 5.21
N PRO A 397 14.52 -8.39 3.97
CA PRO A 397 14.62 -6.96 3.77
C PRO A 397 13.34 -6.26 4.23
N LEU A 398 13.46 -5.04 4.78
CA LEU A 398 12.30 -4.18 4.94
C LEU A 398 11.82 -3.78 3.55
N SER A 399 10.54 -4.01 3.22
CA SER A 399 9.98 -3.66 1.92
C SER A 399 9.06 -2.45 1.99
N VAL A 400 8.99 -1.67 0.92
CA VAL A 400 8.08 -0.51 0.80
C VAL A 400 7.03 -0.76 -0.28
N ALA A 401 5.76 -0.56 0.09
CA ALA A 401 4.62 -0.59 -0.81
C ALA A 401 4.07 0.83 -1.05
N GLY A 402 3.55 1.09 -2.25
CA GLY A 402 2.91 2.37 -2.58
C GLY A 402 3.87 3.45 -3.05
N SER A 403 3.30 4.60 -3.41
CA SER A 403 4.03 5.75 -3.93
C SER A 403 3.22 7.03 -3.68
N PRO A 404 3.85 8.14 -3.24
CA PRO A 404 3.17 9.43 -3.15
C PRO A 404 2.59 9.91 -4.49
N ARG A 405 3.13 9.42 -5.62
CA ARG A 405 2.64 9.78 -6.97
C ARG A 405 1.28 9.17 -7.31
N PHE A 406 0.84 8.13 -6.58
CA PHE A 406 -0.44 7.47 -6.85
C PHE A 406 -1.65 8.32 -6.44
N ARG A 407 -1.46 9.33 -5.58
CA ARG A 407 -2.51 10.27 -5.17
C ARG A 407 -3.79 9.54 -4.72
N VAL A 408 -3.63 8.52 -3.88
CA VAL A 408 -4.74 7.61 -3.49
C VAL A 408 -5.89 8.33 -2.78
N TYR A 409 -5.63 9.46 -2.12
CA TYR A 409 -6.67 10.30 -1.53
C TYR A 409 -7.44 11.19 -2.53
N ASP A 410 -7.08 11.16 -3.80
CA ASP A 410 -7.86 11.82 -4.86
C ASP A 410 -8.86 10.86 -5.54
N VAL A 411 -8.92 9.59 -5.11
CA VAL A 411 -9.95 8.65 -5.54
C VAL A 411 -11.28 9.11 -4.93
N ASP A 412 -12.08 9.85 -5.69
CA ASP A 412 -13.36 10.40 -5.26
C ASP A 412 -14.49 9.80 -6.10
N PHE A 413 -15.28 8.91 -5.51
CA PHE A 413 -16.42 8.25 -6.16
C PHE A 413 -17.64 9.16 -6.34
N GLY A 414 -17.51 10.45 -6.04
CA GLY A 414 -18.62 11.40 -5.89
C GLY A 414 -19.11 11.53 -4.46
N PHE A 415 -18.42 10.90 -3.51
CA PHE A 415 -18.70 10.98 -2.07
C PHE A 415 -17.83 12.04 -1.37
N GLY A 416 -16.90 12.65 -2.10
CA GLY A 416 -15.77 13.36 -1.54
C GLY A 416 -14.54 12.46 -1.42
N ARG A 417 -13.43 13.04 -0.98
CA ARG A 417 -12.17 12.33 -0.76
C ARG A 417 -12.29 11.34 0.40
N PRO A 418 -11.55 10.21 0.38
CA PRO A 418 -11.52 9.30 1.51
C PRO A 418 -10.92 10.00 2.73
N ALA A 419 -11.48 9.71 3.90
CA ALA A 419 -10.94 10.14 5.19
C ALA A 419 -9.61 9.42 5.50
N LYS A 420 -9.46 8.17 5.04
CA LYS A 420 -8.26 7.36 5.20
C LYS A 420 -8.13 6.36 4.05
N VAL A 421 -6.90 6.03 3.70
CA VAL A 421 -6.58 4.91 2.81
C VAL A 421 -5.55 4.02 3.48
N ASP A 422 -5.81 2.71 3.51
CA ASP A 422 -4.87 1.72 4.04
C ASP A 422 -4.51 0.68 2.99
N VAL A 423 -3.24 0.27 2.95
CA VAL A 423 -2.81 -0.93 2.22
C VAL A 423 -2.80 -2.09 3.22
N VAL A 424 -3.92 -2.79 3.34
CA VAL A 424 -4.15 -3.80 4.38
C VAL A 424 -3.17 -4.97 4.27
N SER A 425 -2.81 -5.37 3.04
CA SER A 425 -1.91 -6.50 2.81
C SER A 425 -0.47 -6.28 3.30
N VAL A 426 -0.09 -5.05 3.70
CA VAL A 426 1.20 -4.85 4.36
C VAL A 426 1.28 -5.59 5.68
N ALA A 427 0.16 -5.76 6.40
CA ALA A 427 0.09 -6.57 7.61
C ALA A 427 0.45 -8.04 7.36
N LYS A 428 0.15 -8.56 6.16
CA LYS A 428 0.50 -9.93 5.75
C LYS A 428 1.96 -10.06 5.33
N THR A 429 2.49 -9.04 4.64
CA THR A 429 3.83 -9.07 4.03
C THR A 429 4.96 -8.52 4.92
N GLY A 430 4.63 -7.76 5.98
CA GLY A 430 5.60 -7.02 6.78
C GLY A 430 6.17 -5.77 6.08
N ALA A 431 5.59 -5.38 4.94
CA ALA A 431 5.97 -4.16 4.23
C ALA A 431 5.53 -2.90 4.99
N MET A 432 6.05 -1.75 4.56
CA MET A 432 5.62 -0.41 4.98
C MET A 432 4.90 0.25 3.81
N SER A 433 3.68 0.76 3.99
CA SER A 433 3.00 1.49 2.91
C SER A 433 3.36 2.97 2.93
N VAL A 434 3.46 3.62 1.77
CA VAL A 434 3.74 5.06 1.64
C VAL A 434 2.76 5.72 0.67
N ALA A 435 2.21 6.87 1.07
CA ALA A 435 1.30 7.68 0.26
C ALA A 435 1.53 9.18 0.47
N ALA A 436 1.00 10.01 -0.43
CA ALA A 436 0.98 11.46 -0.20
C ALA A 436 -0.08 11.77 0.86
N ALA A 437 0.30 12.55 1.88
CA ALA A 437 -0.61 12.94 2.95
C ALA A 437 -1.49 14.13 2.53
N LEU A 438 -2.75 14.13 2.96
CA LEU A 438 -3.60 15.32 2.94
C LEU A 438 -3.62 15.96 4.33
N ARG A 439 -3.67 17.30 4.39
CA ARG A 439 -4.05 18.00 5.62
C ARG A 439 -5.56 17.86 5.82
N TRP A 440 -5.98 17.09 6.82
CA TRP A 440 -7.24 17.38 7.49
C TRP A 440 -7.01 18.65 8.33
N ALA A 441 -7.52 19.80 7.88
CA ALA A 441 -7.68 20.91 8.80
C ALA A 441 -8.71 20.46 9.83
N SER A 442 -8.25 19.96 10.98
CA SER A 442 -9.09 19.63 12.10
C SER A 442 -9.92 20.86 12.47
N LEU A 443 -11.19 20.85 12.07
CA LEU A 443 -12.24 21.68 12.66
C LEU A 443 -12.54 21.15 14.06
N CYS A 444 -11.54 21.11 14.94
CA CYS A 444 -11.76 21.25 16.36
C CYS A 444 -12.10 22.72 16.59
N ARG A 445 -13.37 23.10 16.37
CA ARG A 445 -13.90 24.30 17.02
C ARG A 445 -13.76 24.04 18.51
N ARG A 446 -12.82 24.75 19.13
CA ARG A 446 -12.77 24.93 20.59
C ARG A 446 -14.19 25.25 21.06
N SER A 447 -14.78 24.34 21.82
CA SER A 447 -15.98 24.61 22.58
C SER A 447 -15.66 25.72 23.59
N GLY A 448 -16.32 26.86 23.40
CA GLY A 448 -16.81 27.74 24.46
C GLY A 448 -15.81 28.34 25.44
N TRP A 449 -15.31 29.54 25.11
CA TRP A 449 -15.20 30.58 26.13
C TRP A 449 -15.76 31.88 25.55
N ARG A 450 -16.89 32.34 26.12
CA ARG A 450 -17.50 33.64 25.83
C ARG A 450 -16.66 34.72 26.53
N GLY A 451 -15.94 35.51 25.75
CA GLY A 451 -15.50 36.84 26.15
C GLY A 451 -16.34 37.87 25.41
N SER A 452 -17.16 38.61 26.15
CA SER A 452 -17.91 39.78 25.71
C SER A 452 -16.97 40.92 25.28
N GLY A 453 -17.21 41.52 24.12
CA GLY A 453 -16.55 42.76 23.70
C GLY A 453 -16.91 43.13 22.26
N GLY A 454 -17.72 44.18 22.08
CA GLY A 454 -18.28 44.54 20.79
C GLY A 454 -17.31 45.28 19.85
N ALA A 455 -17.62 45.24 18.55
CA ALA A 455 -17.72 46.40 17.66
C ALA A 455 -17.94 45.93 16.21
N SER A 456 -18.82 46.64 15.52
CA SER A 456 -19.30 46.42 14.16
C SER A 456 -18.27 46.82 13.10
N ALA A 457 -18.07 46.00 12.07
CA ALA A 457 -17.65 46.46 10.74
C ALA A 457 -18.12 45.46 9.67
N LYS A 458 -18.94 45.96 8.73
CA LYS A 458 -19.46 45.27 7.55
C LYS A 458 -18.37 45.18 6.46
N THR A 459 -18.11 43.99 5.93
CA THR A 459 -17.50 43.82 4.59
C THR A 459 -18.12 42.63 3.87
N SER A 460 -18.58 42.88 2.65
CA SER A 460 -19.23 41.99 1.69
C SER A 460 -18.31 40.85 1.15
N PRO A 461 -18.86 39.71 0.68
CA PRO A 461 -18.06 38.54 0.35
C PRO A 461 -17.54 38.56 -1.09
N SER A 462 -16.21 38.56 -1.25
CA SER A 462 -15.57 38.26 -2.53
C SER A 462 -15.59 36.74 -2.79
N ARG A 463 -16.06 36.34 -3.97
CA ARG A 463 -16.06 34.96 -4.51
C ARG A 463 -14.73 34.26 -4.25
N GLY A 464 -14.73 33.25 -3.38
CA GLY A 464 -13.59 32.40 -3.11
C GLY A 464 -13.29 31.50 -4.31
N ARG A 465 -12.17 31.75 -4.99
CA ARG A 465 -11.52 30.74 -5.84
C ARG A 465 -11.20 29.54 -4.96
N ARG A 466 -11.72 28.35 -5.30
CA ARG A 466 -11.24 27.08 -4.75
C ARG A 466 -9.73 27.02 -5.00
N ARG A 467 -8.93 27.14 -3.94
CA ARG A 467 -7.49 26.87 -3.99
C ARG A 467 -7.34 25.35 -3.94
N ASP A 468 -6.66 24.78 -4.94
CA ASP A 468 -6.26 23.38 -4.89
C ASP A 468 -5.42 23.12 -3.63
N PRO A 469 -5.67 22.03 -2.87
CA PRO A 469 -4.87 21.72 -1.71
C PRO A 469 -3.42 21.39 -2.11
N VAL A 470 -2.48 22.01 -1.41
CA VAL A 470 -1.04 21.78 -1.57
C VAL A 470 -0.66 20.48 -0.86
N ILE A 471 0.11 19.59 -1.51
CA ILE A 471 0.70 18.39 -0.89
C ILE A 471 1.39 18.80 0.42
N SER A 472 0.89 18.28 1.55
CA SER A 472 1.31 18.73 2.88
C SER A 472 2.38 17.85 3.53
N GLY A 473 2.63 16.66 2.98
CA GLY A 473 3.60 15.70 3.53
C GLY A 473 3.55 14.34 2.83
N ILE A 474 4.31 13.40 3.38
CA ILE A 474 4.26 11.98 3.01
C ILE A 474 3.86 11.22 4.27
N GLU A 475 2.83 10.39 4.16
CA GLU A 475 2.45 9.47 5.22
C GLU A 475 2.98 8.07 4.94
N TYR A 476 3.25 7.33 6.01
CA TYR A 476 3.57 5.91 5.92
C TYR A 476 2.88 5.11 7.01
N MET A 477 2.54 3.86 6.71
CA MET A 477 1.91 2.95 7.66
C MET A 477 2.91 1.92 8.18
N SER A 478 2.95 1.75 9.50
CA SER A 478 3.81 0.78 10.19
C SER A 478 3.02 -0.29 10.90
N ILE A 479 3.66 -1.44 11.08
CA ILE A 479 3.13 -2.60 11.80
C ILE A 479 3.91 -2.76 13.09
N ALA A 480 3.20 -2.90 14.21
CA ALA A 480 3.79 -3.33 15.47
C ALA A 480 3.24 -4.71 15.87
N GLY A 481 4.13 -5.57 16.36
CA GLY A 481 3.75 -6.77 17.11
C GLY A 481 3.41 -6.42 18.57
N PRO A 482 2.86 -7.36 19.34
CA PRO A 482 2.55 -7.11 20.75
C PRO A 482 3.82 -6.75 21.54
N PRO A 483 3.71 -5.95 22.62
CA PRO A 483 4.78 -5.82 23.58
C PRO A 483 4.97 -7.18 24.26
N ASN A 484 6.03 -7.91 23.89
CA ASN A 484 6.36 -9.18 24.56
C ASN A 484 6.81 -8.90 25.99
N GLY A 485 5.85 -8.97 26.91
CA GLY A 485 6.04 -8.96 28.35
C GLY A 485 5.31 -10.12 29.00
N ARG A 486 5.66 -11.36 28.63
CA ARG A 486 5.32 -12.55 29.42
C ARG A 486 6.53 -13.47 29.49
N LEU A 487 7.39 -13.20 30.48
CA LEU A 487 8.23 -14.22 31.10
C LEU A 487 7.29 -15.33 31.59
N VAL A 488 7.32 -16.47 30.92
CA VAL A 488 6.83 -17.73 31.49
C VAL A 488 7.83 -18.10 32.58
N ALA A 489 7.52 -17.70 33.81
CA ALA A 489 8.25 -18.12 34.99
C ALA A 489 7.96 -19.61 35.25
N GLN A 490 8.82 -20.51 34.79
CA GLN A 490 8.96 -21.81 35.42
C GLN A 490 9.76 -21.61 36.72
N GLY A 491 9.06 -21.72 37.84
CA GLY A 491 9.67 -21.66 39.16
C GLY A 491 10.57 -22.87 39.44
N ARG A 492 11.80 -22.62 39.87
CA ARG A 492 12.35 -23.03 41.18
C ARG A 492 13.86 -22.73 41.20
N GLY A 493 14.29 -21.82 42.07
CA GLY A 493 15.70 -21.68 42.43
C GLY A 493 16.13 -20.28 42.84
N ARG A 494 16.14 -20.04 44.16
CA ARG A 494 16.90 -19.05 44.96
C ARG A 494 17.32 -17.71 44.32
N ALA A 495 16.81 -16.64 44.95
CA ALA A 495 17.36 -15.29 44.88
C ALA A 495 18.84 -15.21 45.32
N PRO A 496 19.55 -14.16 44.88
CA PRO A 496 19.83 -13.08 45.83
C PRO A 496 19.58 -11.66 45.30
N ARG A 497 19.45 -10.76 46.29
CA ARG A 497 19.23 -9.32 46.25
C ARG A 497 20.36 -8.56 45.53
N ALA A 498 20.05 -7.51 44.78
CA ALA A 498 20.36 -6.10 45.14
C ALA A 498 20.19 -5.09 43.97
N ALA A 499 19.48 -3.99 44.31
CA ALA A 499 19.61 -2.59 43.84
C ALA A 499 19.40 -2.26 42.33
N SER A 500 18.36 -1.51 41.91
CA SER A 500 17.96 -0.11 42.21
C SER A 500 18.77 0.96 41.48
N ALA A 501 18.03 1.93 40.89
CA ALA A 501 18.47 3.18 40.24
C ALA A 501 18.84 3.02 38.74
N LEU A 502 18.42 3.84 37.77
CA LEU A 502 17.83 5.19 37.73
C LEU A 502 17.07 5.37 36.40
N LEU A 503 15.89 5.98 36.48
CA LEU A 503 15.28 6.77 35.41
C LEU A 503 15.88 8.17 35.51
N ASP A 504 16.44 8.70 34.43
CA ASP A 504 16.33 10.11 34.02
C ASP A 504 17.12 10.32 32.71
N TYR A 505 16.48 11.08 31.80
CA TYR A 505 16.85 11.51 30.42
C TYR A 505 16.32 10.71 29.22
#